data_AF-A0A7V9J6Y9-F1
#
_entry.id   AF-A0A7V9J6Y9-F1
#
_cell.length_a   1.000
_cell.length_b   1.000
_cell.length_c   1.000
_cell.angle_alpha   90.00
_cell.angle_beta   90.00
_cell.angle_gamma   90.00
#
_symmetry.space_group_name_H-M   'P 1'
#
loop_
_entity.id
_entity.type
_entity.pdbx_description
1 polymer ?
#
loop_
_entity_poly.entity_id
_entity_poly.type
_entity_poly.pdbx_seq_one_letter_code
_entity_poly.pdbx_strand_id
1 'polypeptide(L)'
;MTLADFDTVLVVDFGAQYAQLIARRVREAHVYSEIVPHGVTAAEVAARAPAGIILSGGPKSVHVPGAPQIDPEVFELGIPVLGICYGAQLVASQLGGVVAHTERGEYGRTAMERLGDSRLLGLAGDQTVWMSHGDSIVEVPPGFVATARTAEAPVAALESSVRGIYGVQFHPEVAHTPRGQEVLEAFVHGVCEARPTWTMTSIIESQVEAVQAQVGDERVICGLSGGVDSAVAAALVHKAIGSQLTCVYVDTGLMREGESDQVVETFRRHQGMELIHVRAAERFFERLAGVVDPEEKRKAIGERFIREFEVAAQGL
;
A
#
# COMPACT_ATOMS: atom_id res chain seq x y z
N MET A 1 1.33 -6.73 24.32
CA MET A 1 1.58 -5.36 23.87
C MET A 1 1.71 -5.45 22.36
N THR A 2 0.64 -5.07 21.66
CA THR A 2 0.51 -5.19 20.21
C THR A 2 1.36 -4.13 19.51
N LEU A 3 1.74 -4.38 18.25
CA LEU A 3 2.45 -3.48 17.32
C LEU A 3 2.37 -2.02 17.75
N ALA A 4 3.53 -1.36 17.88
CA ALA A 4 3.67 0.06 18.20
C ALA A 4 2.49 0.88 17.64
N ASP A 5 1.89 1.69 18.51
CA ASP A 5 0.63 2.42 18.33
C ASP A 5 0.74 3.46 17.20
N PHE A 6 0.75 2.98 15.96
CA PHE A 6 0.85 3.77 14.76
C PHE A 6 -0.52 4.36 14.42
N ASP A 7 -0.56 5.67 14.22
CA ASP A 7 -1.73 6.29 13.62
C ASP A 7 -1.95 5.67 12.23
N THR A 8 -3.18 5.24 12.01
CA THR A 8 -3.55 4.43 10.85
C THR A 8 -4.48 5.23 9.93
N VAL A 9 -4.19 5.24 8.64
CA VAL A 9 -5.09 5.73 7.60
C VAL A 9 -5.66 4.54 6.84
N LEU A 10 -6.99 4.43 6.79
CA LEU A 10 -7.66 3.41 5.98
C LEU A 10 -7.77 3.89 4.54
N VAL A 11 -7.39 3.04 3.60
CA VAL A 11 -7.57 3.26 2.15
C VAL A 11 -8.67 2.32 1.69
N VAL A 12 -9.84 2.87 1.40
CA VAL A 12 -11.00 2.11 0.95
C VAL A 12 -10.89 1.87 -0.55
N ASP A 13 -10.80 0.60 -0.94
CA ASP A 13 -10.63 0.18 -2.34
C ASP A 13 -11.98 -0.06 -3.03
N PHE A 14 -12.23 0.74 -4.08
CA PHE A 14 -13.40 0.62 -4.96
C PHE A 14 -13.10 -0.13 -6.27
N GLY A 15 -11.98 -0.85 -6.34
CA GLY A 15 -11.59 -1.71 -7.45
C GLY A 15 -10.73 -1.02 -8.52
N ALA A 16 -10.04 0.06 -8.15
CA ALA A 16 -9.07 0.71 -9.03
C ALA A 16 -7.65 0.20 -8.78
N GLN A 17 -6.79 0.32 -9.79
CA GLN A 17 -5.37 -0.01 -9.68
C GLN A 17 -4.60 0.83 -8.65
N TYR A 18 -5.21 1.92 -8.15
CA TYR A 18 -4.51 2.96 -7.41
C TYR A 18 -4.59 2.85 -5.89
N ALA A 19 -5.46 2.01 -5.31
CA ALA A 19 -5.54 1.86 -3.85
C ALA A 19 -4.20 1.48 -3.21
N GLN A 20 -3.44 0.58 -3.88
CA GLN A 20 -2.08 0.22 -3.44
C GLN A 20 -1.09 1.38 -3.55
N LEU A 21 -1.22 2.23 -4.56
CA LEU A 21 -0.36 3.39 -4.74
C LEU A 21 -0.66 4.47 -3.70
N ILE A 22 -1.94 4.72 -3.40
CA ILE A 22 -2.38 5.62 -2.32
C ILE A 22 -1.80 5.13 -0.99
N ALA A 23 -1.99 3.86 -0.64
CA ALA A 23 -1.44 3.27 0.57
C ALA A 23 0.09 3.44 0.65
N ARG A 24 0.79 3.23 -0.48
CA ARG A 24 2.23 3.48 -0.56
C ARG A 24 2.59 4.95 -0.31
N ARG A 25 1.87 5.91 -0.89
CA ARG A 25 2.13 7.35 -0.70
C ARG A 25 1.89 7.80 0.75
N VAL A 26 0.90 7.23 1.44
CA VAL A 26 0.68 7.45 2.87
C VAL A 26 1.87 6.94 3.70
N ARG A 27 2.42 5.76 3.36
CA ARG A 27 3.63 5.23 4.02
C ARG A 27 4.88 6.04 3.70
N GLU A 28 4.98 6.62 2.51
CA GLU A 28 6.03 7.57 2.14
C GLU A 28 5.92 8.89 2.93
N ALA A 29 4.72 9.24 3.40
CA ALA A 29 4.47 10.29 4.38
C ALA A 29 4.68 9.83 5.85
N HIS A 30 5.31 8.67 6.08
CA HIS A 30 5.62 8.14 7.41
C HIS A 30 4.40 7.85 8.31
N VAL A 31 3.24 7.56 7.72
CA VAL A 31 2.05 7.12 8.45
C VAL A 31 1.64 5.71 8.02
N TYR A 32 1.14 4.90 8.96
CA TYR A 32 0.70 3.55 8.62
C TYR A 32 -0.57 3.60 7.78
N SER A 33 -0.67 2.70 6.81
CA SER A 33 -1.85 2.61 5.95
C SER A 33 -2.30 1.16 5.80
N GLU A 34 -3.61 0.96 5.86
CA GLU A 34 -4.25 -0.33 5.62
C GLU A 34 -5.27 -0.21 4.49
N ILE A 35 -5.27 -1.17 3.56
CA ILE A 35 -6.28 -1.21 2.49
C ILE A 35 -7.45 -2.04 2.97
N VAL A 36 -8.66 -1.50 2.86
CA VAL A 36 -9.91 -2.16 3.27
C VAL A 36 -10.89 -2.21 2.10
N PRO A 37 -11.75 -3.23 2.02
CA PRO A 37 -12.77 -3.30 0.97
C PRO A 37 -13.83 -2.21 1.16
N HIS A 38 -14.45 -1.76 0.08
CA HIS A 38 -15.55 -0.78 0.13
C HIS A 38 -16.79 -1.23 0.92
N GLY A 39 -16.92 -2.52 1.22
CA GLY A 39 -17.99 -3.05 2.07
C GLY A 39 -17.78 -2.87 3.57
N VAL A 40 -16.71 -2.18 4.00
CA VAL A 40 -16.45 -1.88 5.41
C VAL A 40 -17.58 -1.04 6.00
N THR A 41 -18.06 -1.43 7.17
CA THR A 41 -19.15 -0.74 7.90
C THR A 41 -18.61 0.37 8.79
N ALA A 42 -19.46 1.34 9.14
CA ALA A 42 -19.10 2.40 10.09
C ALA A 42 -18.67 1.85 11.46
N ALA A 43 -19.30 0.75 11.91
CA ALA A 43 -18.93 0.06 13.15
C ALA A 43 -17.50 -0.53 13.08
N GLU A 44 -17.14 -1.17 11.97
CA GLU A 44 -15.78 -1.70 11.77
C GLU A 44 -14.74 -0.59 11.67
N VAL A 45 -15.07 0.52 11.00
CA VAL A 45 -14.20 1.71 10.94
C VAL A 45 -14.01 2.30 12.33
N ALA A 46 -15.09 2.51 13.09
CA ALA A 46 -15.03 3.05 14.44
C ALA A 46 -14.22 2.17 15.40
N ALA A 47 -14.36 0.84 15.29
CA ALA A 47 -13.59 -0.11 16.11
C ALA A 47 -12.08 -0.07 15.84
N ARG A 48 -11.67 0.29 14.62
CA ARG A 48 -10.25 0.47 14.25
C ARG A 48 -9.68 1.83 14.65
N ALA A 49 -10.55 2.81 14.94
CA ALA A 49 -10.20 4.18 15.31
C ALA A 49 -9.09 4.81 14.43
N PRO A 50 -9.24 4.82 13.08
CA PRO A 50 -8.21 5.38 12.21
C PRO A 50 -8.12 6.91 12.36
N ALA A 51 -6.93 7.45 12.12
CA ALA A 51 -6.69 8.88 12.08
C ALA A 51 -7.34 9.55 10.84
N GLY A 52 -7.55 8.78 9.77
CA GLY A 52 -8.22 9.26 8.56
C GLY A 52 -8.59 8.15 7.59
N ILE A 53 -9.42 8.50 6.60
CA ILE A 53 -9.93 7.58 5.59
C ILE A 53 -9.70 8.19 4.21
N ILE A 54 -9.16 7.41 3.28
CA ILE A 54 -9.04 7.78 1.86
C ILE A 54 -9.94 6.86 1.03
N LEU A 55 -10.89 7.44 0.33
CA LEU A 55 -11.77 6.75 -0.62
C LEU A 55 -11.08 6.74 -1.99
N SER A 56 -10.67 5.56 -2.47
CA SER A 56 -9.91 5.46 -3.72
C SER A 56 -10.73 5.86 -4.94
N GLY A 57 -10.04 5.99 -6.08
CA GLY A 57 -10.69 5.97 -7.39
C GLY A 57 -11.38 4.62 -7.67
N GLY A 58 -12.14 4.59 -8.77
CA GLY A 58 -12.90 3.42 -9.21
C GLY A 58 -13.17 3.54 -10.72
N PRO A 59 -13.25 2.42 -11.46
CA PRO A 59 -13.45 2.44 -12.91
C PRO A 59 -14.90 2.70 -13.33
N LYS A 60 -15.83 2.76 -12.36
CA LYS A 60 -17.28 2.86 -12.60
C LYS A 60 -17.76 4.29 -12.39
N SER A 61 -18.84 4.66 -13.09
CA SER A 61 -19.64 5.83 -12.73
C SER A 61 -20.47 5.54 -11.47
N VAL A 62 -20.64 6.54 -10.61
CA VAL A 62 -21.47 6.45 -9.39
C VAL A 62 -22.96 6.19 -9.69
N HIS A 63 -23.40 6.48 -10.91
CA HIS A 63 -24.81 6.36 -11.34
C HIS A 63 -25.20 4.95 -11.81
N VAL A 64 -24.24 4.05 -11.98
CA VAL A 64 -24.52 2.70 -12.49
C VAL A 64 -25.15 1.84 -11.40
N PRO A 65 -26.23 1.08 -11.68
CA PRO A 65 -26.79 0.14 -10.70
C PRO A 65 -25.72 -0.84 -10.18
N GLY A 66 -25.60 -0.93 -8.86
CA GLY A 66 -24.57 -1.76 -8.22
C GLY A 66 -23.15 -1.15 -8.26
N ALA A 67 -23.03 0.16 -8.50
CA ALA A 67 -21.79 0.89 -8.30
C ALA A 67 -21.34 0.77 -6.82
N PRO A 68 -20.07 0.44 -6.55
CA PRO A 68 -19.53 0.32 -5.19
C PRO A 68 -19.83 1.56 -4.33
N GLN A 69 -20.49 1.38 -3.19
CA GLN A 69 -20.76 2.45 -2.23
C GLN A 69 -19.92 2.24 -0.96
N ILE A 70 -19.86 3.28 -0.12
CA ILE A 70 -19.47 3.16 1.28
C ILE A 70 -20.71 3.35 2.17
N ASP A 71 -20.67 2.75 3.35
CA ASP A 71 -21.65 2.99 4.42
C ASP A 71 -21.73 4.50 4.74
N PRO A 72 -22.89 5.17 4.53
CA PRO A 72 -23.03 6.61 4.76
C PRO A 72 -22.73 7.04 6.20
N GLU A 73 -22.90 6.14 7.18
CA GLU A 73 -22.60 6.45 8.58
C GLU A 73 -21.10 6.70 8.82
N VAL A 74 -20.22 6.28 7.91
CA VAL A 74 -18.78 6.59 7.96
C VAL A 74 -18.54 8.09 7.95
N PHE A 75 -19.34 8.88 7.22
CA PHE A 75 -19.22 10.34 7.17
C PHE A 75 -19.66 11.06 8.44
N GLU A 76 -20.26 10.33 9.39
CA GLU A 76 -20.78 10.86 10.66
C GLU A 76 -19.86 10.48 11.85
N LEU A 77 -18.82 9.67 11.64
CA LEU A 77 -17.88 9.24 12.68
C LEU A 77 -16.96 10.37 13.20
N GLY A 78 -16.94 11.53 12.53
CA GLY A 78 -16.02 12.63 12.86
C GLY A 78 -14.56 12.33 12.52
N ILE A 79 -14.30 11.26 11.75
CA ILE A 79 -12.98 10.90 11.24
C ILE A 79 -12.76 11.62 9.91
N PRO A 80 -11.60 12.26 9.67
CA PRO A 80 -11.32 12.91 8.40
C PRO A 80 -11.39 11.98 7.18
N VAL A 81 -11.98 12.48 6.09
CA VAL A 81 -12.15 11.73 4.84
C VAL A 81 -11.60 12.49 3.64
N LEU A 82 -10.84 11.81 2.79
CA LEU A 82 -10.41 12.30 1.48
C LEU A 82 -10.96 11.38 0.37
N GLY A 83 -11.81 11.92 -0.49
CA GLY A 83 -12.22 11.25 -1.72
C GLY A 83 -11.29 11.53 -2.89
N ILE A 84 -10.89 10.50 -3.64
CA ILE A 84 -10.08 10.63 -4.86
C ILE A 84 -10.88 10.11 -6.05
N CYS A 85 -11.05 10.95 -7.07
CA CYS A 85 -11.79 10.67 -8.29
C CYS A 85 -13.20 10.10 -8.00
N TYR A 86 -13.41 8.79 -8.18
CA TYR A 86 -14.66 8.11 -7.79
C TYR A 86 -15.03 8.34 -6.33
N GLY A 87 -14.05 8.29 -5.41
CA GLY A 87 -14.28 8.59 -4.00
C GLY A 87 -14.80 10.01 -3.76
N ALA A 88 -14.31 11.00 -4.53
CA ALA A 88 -14.81 12.37 -4.45
C ALA A 88 -16.25 12.49 -5.00
N GLN A 89 -16.56 11.76 -6.07
CA GLN A 89 -17.92 11.68 -6.62
C GLN A 89 -18.89 11.01 -5.65
N LEU A 90 -18.46 9.96 -4.93
CA LEU A 90 -19.24 9.33 -3.88
C LEU A 90 -19.53 10.30 -2.74
N VAL A 91 -18.50 11.02 -2.25
CA VAL A 91 -18.69 12.09 -1.24
C VAL A 91 -19.73 13.10 -1.71
N ALA A 92 -19.59 13.60 -2.95
CA ALA A 92 -20.54 14.56 -3.49
C ALA A 92 -21.96 13.97 -3.56
N SER A 93 -22.11 12.78 -4.15
CA SER A 93 -23.41 12.15 -4.39
C SER A 93 -24.14 11.76 -3.09
N GLN A 94 -23.45 11.14 -2.14
CA GLN A 94 -24.06 10.65 -0.90
C GLN A 94 -24.37 11.76 0.10
N LEU A 95 -23.72 12.93 0.00
CA LEU A 95 -23.94 14.07 0.89
C LEU A 95 -24.84 15.16 0.27
N GLY A 96 -25.44 14.91 -0.90
CA GLY A 96 -26.45 15.80 -1.50
C GLY A 96 -25.90 16.86 -2.45
N GLY A 97 -24.69 16.67 -2.98
CA GLY A 97 -24.20 17.36 -4.17
C GLY A 97 -24.66 16.68 -5.46
N VAL A 98 -24.21 17.20 -6.61
CA VAL A 98 -24.61 16.70 -7.94
C VAL A 98 -23.38 16.26 -8.72
N VAL A 99 -23.41 15.02 -9.19
CA VAL A 99 -22.43 14.46 -10.14
C VAL A 99 -23.13 14.30 -11.49
N ALA A 100 -22.58 14.88 -12.55
CA ALA A 100 -23.15 14.81 -13.89
C ALA A 100 -22.15 14.20 -14.88
N HIS A 101 -22.68 13.51 -15.89
CA HIS A 101 -21.89 13.02 -16.99
C HIS A 101 -21.38 14.19 -17.84
N THR A 102 -20.09 14.21 -18.18
CA THR A 102 -19.53 15.19 -19.12
C THR A 102 -19.33 14.55 -20.49
N GLU A 103 -19.73 15.24 -21.57
CA GLU A 103 -19.69 14.65 -22.92
C GLU A 103 -18.28 14.28 -23.39
N ARG A 104 -17.24 14.93 -22.85
CA ARG A 104 -15.84 14.72 -23.23
C ARG A 104 -15.05 13.90 -22.21
N GLY A 105 -15.41 13.94 -20.93
CA GLY A 105 -14.56 13.47 -19.84
C GLY A 105 -13.22 14.19 -19.78
N GLU A 106 -12.45 13.98 -18.71
CA GLU A 106 -11.06 14.40 -18.63
C GLU A 106 -10.16 13.20 -18.35
N TYR A 107 -9.24 12.93 -19.29
CA TYR A 107 -8.27 11.85 -19.19
C TYR A 107 -6.88 12.38 -19.52
N GLY A 108 -6.02 12.43 -18.51
CA GLY A 108 -4.62 12.81 -18.66
C GLY A 108 -4.25 14.10 -17.95
N ARG A 109 -3.19 14.75 -18.44
CA ARG A 109 -2.66 15.99 -17.86
C ARG A 109 -3.60 17.15 -18.14
N THR A 110 -4.08 17.78 -17.07
CA THR A 110 -5.02 18.90 -17.13
C THR A 110 -4.50 20.05 -16.29
N ALA A 111 -4.65 21.29 -16.80
CA ALA A 111 -4.41 22.49 -16.03
C ALA A 111 -5.58 22.74 -15.06
N MET A 112 -5.26 22.85 -13.77
CA MET A 112 -6.22 23.09 -12.70
C MET A 112 -5.98 24.48 -12.11
N GLU A 113 -7.05 25.27 -12.04
CA GLU A 113 -7.09 26.59 -11.44
C GLU A 113 -7.53 26.49 -9.98
N ARG A 114 -6.83 27.17 -9.07
CA ARG A 114 -7.21 27.27 -7.66
C ARG A 114 -8.21 28.40 -7.48
N LEU A 115 -9.34 28.13 -6.82
CA LEU A 115 -10.44 29.09 -6.65
C LEU A 115 -10.40 29.90 -5.35
N GLY A 116 -9.54 29.52 -4.40
CA GLY A 116 -9.44 30.18 -3.11
C GLY A 116 -8.54 29.41 -2.15
N ASP A 117 -8.63 29.74 -0.86
CA ASP A 117 -7.90 29.01 0.17
C ASP A 117 -8.42 27.59 0.34
N SER A 118 -7.50 26.69 0.67
CA SER A 118 -7.79 25.27 0.85
C SER A 118 -6.79 24.67 1.84
N ARG A 119 -7.31 23.91 2.80
CA ARG A 119 -6.47 23.14 3.72
C ARG A 119 -5.81 21.96 3.03
N LEU A 120 -6.48 21.38 2.04
CA LEU A 120 -6.01 20.20 1.32
C LEU A 120 -4.96 20.56 0.25
N LEU A 121 -5.19 21.62 -0.52
CA LEU A 121 -4.34 21.91 -1.67
C LEU A 121 -2.99 22.57 -1.30
N GLY A 122 -2.73 22.80 -0.01
CA GLY A 122 -1.44 23.06 0.63
C GLY A 122 -0.66 24.30 0.20
N LEU A 123 -0.70 24.69 -1.08
CA LEU A 123 0.16 25.69 -1.70
C LEU A 123 -0.60 26.56 -2.70
N ALA A 124 -0.01 27.71 -2.99
CA ALA A 124 -0.54 28.71 -3.90
C ALA A 124 -0.37 28.31 -5.38
N GLY A 125 -1.33 28.75 -6.20
CA GLY A 125 -1.24 28.76 -7.65
C GLY A 125 -1.83 27.54 -8.37
N ASP A 126 -1.90 27.69 -9.69
CA ASP A 126 -2.41 26.69 -10.61
C ASP A 126 -1.46 25.49 -10.72
N GLN A 127 -2.01 24.33 -11.03
CA GLN A 127 -1.26 23.07 -11.06
C GLN A 127 -1.62 22.21 -12.27
N THR A 128 -0.66 21.42 -12.73
CA THR A 128 -0.94 20.32 -13.66
C THR A 128 -1.28 19.09 -12.85
N VAL A 129 -2.46 18.52 -13.09
CA VAL A 129 -2.97 17.34 -12.39
C VAL A 129 -3.31 16.23 -13.37
N TRP A 130 -3.41 15.00 -12.88
CA TRP A 130 -3.85 13.85 -13.67
C TRP A 130 -5.33 13.54 -13.46
N MET A 131 -6.16 13.92 -14.43
CA MET A 131 -7.59 13.62 -14.46
C MET A 131 -7.84 12.24 -15.08
N SER A 132 -8.87 11.54 -14.60
CA SER A 132 -9.26 10.23 -15.12
C SER A 132 -10.75 9.93 -14.86
N HIS A 133 -11.65 10.75 -15.39
CA HIS A 133 -13.08 10.61 -15.11
C HIS A 133 -13.95 11.00 -16.32
N GLY A 134 -15.07 10.27 -16.49
CA GLY A 134 -16.13 10.65 -17.44
C GLY A 134 -17.24 11.50 -16.81
N ASP A 135 -17.43 11.36 -15.49
CA ASP A 135 -18.39 12.17 -14.73
C ASP A 135 -17.64 13.26 -13.95
N SER A 136 -18.29 14.38 -13.68
CA SER A 136 -17.74 15.47 -12.88
C SER A 136 -18.71 15.91 -11.80
N ILE A 137 -18.18 16.41 -10.69
CA ILE A 137 -18.98 17.07 -9.67
C ILE A 137 -19.35 18.46 -10.22
N VAL A 138 -20.65 18.74 -10.33
CA VAL A 138 -21.18 20.02 -10.84
C VAL A 138 -21.73 20.91 -9.73
N GLU A 139 -22.20 20.30 -8.64
CA GLU A 139 -22.62 21.03 -7.44
C GLU A 139 -22.01 20.36 -6.21
N VAL A 140 -21.38 21.15 -5.34
CA VAL A 140 -20.86 20.67 -4.06
C VAL A 140 -22.00 20.40 -3.08
N PRO A 141 -21.84 19.45 -2.14
CA PRO A 141 -22.84 19.25 -1.09
C PRO A 141 -23.05 20.48 -0.20
N PRO A 142 -24.19 20.60 0.51
CA PRO A 142 -24.40 21.65 1.49
C PRO A 142 -23.27 21.72 2.53
N GLY A 143 -22.71 22.91 2.76
CA GLY A 143 -21.61 23.11 3.71
C GLY A 143 -20.22 22.75 3.18
N PHE A 144 -20.11 22.44 1.89
CA PHE A 144 -18.84 22.31 1.16
C PHE A 144 -18.58 23.55 0.30
N VAL A 145 -17.32 23.76 -0.04
CA VAL A 145 -16.87 24.78 -0.99
C VAL A 145 -16.01 24.12 -2.08
N ALA A 146 -16.14 24.61 -3.32
CA ALA A 146 -15.24 24.23 -4.39
C ALA A 146 -13.94 25.04 -4.28
N THR A 147 -12.79 24.38 -4.28
CA THR A 147 -11.47 25.01 -4.09
C THR A 147 -10.58 24.94 -5.31
N ALA A 148 -10.96 24.16 -6.31
CA ALA A 148 -10.30 24.14 -7.61
C ALA A 148 -11.28 23.78 -8.73
N ARG A 149 -10.94 24.18 -9.96
CA ARG A 149 -11.64 23.81 -11.19
C ARG A 149 -10.68 23.50 -12.33
N THR A 150 -11.19 22.87 -13.38
CA THR A 150 -10.56 22.78 -14.70
C THR A 150 -11.51 23.35 -15.75
N ALA A 151 -11.13 23.24 -17.03
CA ALA A 151 -11.99 23.66 -18.13
C ALA A 151 -13.28 22.83 -18.22
N GLU A 152 -13.23 21.54 -17.89
CA GLU A 152 -14.35 20.60 -18.06
C GLU A 152 -14.90 20.06 -16.71
N ALA A 153 -14.23 20.32 -15.58
CA ALA A 153 -14.68 19.98 -14.23
C ALA A 153 -14.84 21.26 -13.38
N PRO A 154 -16.08 21.77 -13.19
CA PRO A 154 -16.31 23.00 -12.41
C PRO A 154 -15.94 22.83 -10.93
N VAL A 155 -15.96 21.59 -10.43
CA VAL A 155 -15.47 21.21 -9.09
C VAL A 155 -14.39 20.15 -9.25
N ALA A 156 -13.14 20.59 -9.40
CA ALA A 156 -11.97 19.71 -9.44
C ALA A 156 -11.48 19.34 -8.03
N ALA A 157 -11.78 20.17 -7.03
CA ALA A 157 -11.60 19.88 -5.62
C ALA A 157 -12.72 20.49 -4.78
N LEU A 158 -13.14 19.81 -3.72
CA LEU A 158 -14.13 20.27 -2.75
C LEU A 158 -13.65 20.02 -1.33
N GLU A 159 -14.09 20.87 -0.40
CA GLU A 159 -13.79 20.70 1.03
C GLU A 159 -14.92 21.17 1.93
N SER A 160 -15.08 20.47 3.06
CA SER A 160 -15.82 20.91 4.23
C SER A 160 -14.89 20.84 5.44
N SER A 161 -14.27 21.97 5.76
CA SER A 161 -13.31 22.07 6.86
C SER A 161 -13.93 21.80 8.24
N VAL A 162 -15.23 22.09 8.40
CA VAL A 162 -15.99 21.81 9.62
C VAL A 162 -16.20 20.30 9.80
N ARG A 163 -16.49 19.57 8.72
CA ARG A 163 -16.71 18.12 8.76
C ARG A 163 -15.43 17.30 8.65
N GLY A 164 -14.31 17.92 8.23
CA GLY A 164 -13.08 17.20 7.95
C GLY A 164 -13.15 16.33 6.67
N ILE A 165 -14.05 16.66 5.74
CA ILE A 165 -14.28 15.88 4.51
C ILE A 165 -13.79 16.67 3.30
N TYR A 166 -13.01 16.01 2.46
CA TYR A 166 -12.31 16.59 1.32
C TYR A 166 -12.47 15.70 0.10
N GLY A 167 -12.33 16.27 -1.10
CA GLY A 167 -12.37 15.51 -2.33
C GLY A 167 -11.56 16.16 -3.44
N VAL A 168 -10.92 15.33 -4.28
CA VAL A 168 -10.22 15.75 -5.50
C VAL A 168 -10.65 14.87 -6.66
N GLN A 169 -10.88 15.47 -7.82
CA GLN A 169 -11.28 14.76 -9.04
C GLN A 169 -10.08 14.20 -9.83
N PHE A 170 -8.86 14.61 -9.46
CA PHE A 170 -7.59 14.12 -9.98
C PHE A 170 -6.92 13.10 -9.06
N HIS A 171 -5.88 12.43 -9.56
CA HIS A 171 -5.11 11.42 -8.82
C HIS A 171 -3.81 12.03 -8.23
N PRO A 172 -3.76 12.39 -6.93
CA PRO A 172 -2.54 12.88 -6.29
C PRO A 172 -1.46 11.79 -6.09
N GLU A 173 -1.83 10.52 -6.13
CA GLU A 173 -0.94 9.39 -5.87
C GLU A 173 0.01 9.08 -7.05
N VAL A 174 -0.34 9.53 -8.26
CA VAL A 174 0.42 9.27 -9.50
C VAL A 174 1.46 10.35 -9.78
N ALA A 175 2.59 9.94 -10.37
CA ALA A 175 3.68 10.85 -10.72
C ALA A 175 3.30 11.94 -11.74
N HIS A 176 2.19 11.76 -12.47
CA HIS A 176 1.67 12.75 -13.42
C HIS A 176 1.03 13.97 -12.77
N THR A 177 0.75 13.92 -11.46
CA THR A 177 0.42 15.07 -10.62
C THR A 177 1.69 15.43 -9.85
N PRO A 178 2.54 16.37 -10.32
CA PRO A 178 3.88 16.57 -9.77
C PRO A 178 3.90 16.94 -8.28
N ARG A 179 2.81 17.56 -7.82
CA ARG A 179 2.59 18.04 -6.45
C ARG A 179 1.60 17.18 -5.67
N GLY A 180 1.30 15.98 -6.17
CA GLY A 180 0.28 15.13 -5.59
C GLY A 180 0.65 14.60 -4.20
N GLN A 181 1.95 14.36 -3.95
CA GLN A 181 2.42 13.99 -2.62
C GLN A 181 2.16 15.09 -1.57
N GLU A 182 2.32 16.37 -1.95
CA GLU A 182 2.04 17.51 -1.06
C GLU A 182 0.55 17.55 -0.65
N VAL A 183 -0.37 17.16 -1.54
CA VAL A 183 -1.81 17.05 -1.24
C VAL A 183 -2.09 15.93 -0.23
N LEU A 184 -1.43 14.77 -0.39
CA LEU A 184 -1.59 13.65 0.53
C LEU A 184 -0.98 13.96 1.91
N GLU A 185 0.16 14.65 1.97
CA GLU A 185 0.77 15.11 3.22
C GLU A 185 -0.08 16.18 3.92
N ALA A 186 -0.68 17.11 3.17
CA ALA A 186 -1.61 18.09 3.73
C ALA A 186 -2.82 17.42 4.38
N PHE A 187 -3.35 16.36 3.77
CA PHE A 187 -4.41 15.55 4.39
C PHE A 187 -3.89 14.78 5.61
N VAL A 188 -2.86 13.95 5.44
CA VAL A 188 -2.39 13.03 6.48
C VAL A 188 -1.82 13.76 7.72
N HIS A 189 -1.03 14.81 7.54
CA HIS A 189 -0.43 15.53 8.66
C HIS A 189 -1.22 16.77 9.08
N GLY A 190 -1.84 17.47 8.12
CA GLY A 190 -2.54 18.73 8.40
C GLY A 190 -4.00 18.55 8.80
N VAL A 191 -4.70 17.60 8.18
CA VAL A 191 -6.12 17.35 8.46
C VAL A 191 -6.30 16.23 9.48
N CYS A 192 -5.65 15.08 9.26
CA CYS A 192 -5.74 13.94 10.17
C CYS A 192 -4.87 14.10 11.42
N GLU A 193 -3.92 15.04 11.39
CA GLU A 193 -2.93 15.24 12.46
C GLU A 193 -2.19 13.95 12.84
N ALA A 194 -2.06 13.02 11.88
CA ALA A 194 -1.46 11.72 12.09
C ALA A 194 0.06 11.85 12.32
N ARG A 195 0.54 11.19 13.38
CA ARG A 195 1.94 11.22 13.79
C ARG A 195 2.81 10.49 12.76
N PRO A 196 3.92 11.08 12.31
CA PRO A 196 4.84 10.48 11.33
C PRO A 196 5.74 9.41 11.98
N THR A 197 5.14 8.39 12.60
CA THR A 197 5.84 7.36 13.37
C THR A 197 6.13 6.09 12.58
N TRP A 198 5.59 5.94 11.37
CA TRP A 198 5.87 4.79 10.50
C TRP A 198 7.21 4.99 9.78
N THR A 199 8.29 4.56 10.44
CA THR A 199 9.66 4.70 9.97
C THR A 199 10.34 3.33 9.96
N MET A 200 11.41 3.16 9.19
CA MET A 200 12.12 1.87 9.19
C MET A 200 12.63 1.47 10.58
N THR A 201 13.04 2.44 11.42
CA THR A 201 13.47 2.18 12.80
C THR A 201 12.33 1.62 13.65
N SER A 202 11.18 2.30 13.69
CA SER A 202 10.03 1.87 14.50
C SER A 202 9.42 0.57 13.98
N ILE A 203 9.44 0.34 12.67
CA ILE A 203 9.06 -0.94 12.07
C ILE A 203 10.00 -2.04 12.58
N ILE A 204 11.31 -1.86 12.50
CA ILE A 204 12.27 -2.88 12.96
C ILE A 204 12.07 -3.17 14.46
N GLU A 205 11.93 -2.16 15.30
CA GLU A 205 11.70 -2.31 16.74
C GLU A 205 10.41 -3.09 17.03
N SER A 206 9.28 -2.66 16.43
CA SER A 206 7.99 -3.33 16.63
C SER A 206 7.97 -4.78 16.14
N GLN A 207 8.64 -5.07 15.02
CA GLN A 207 8.71 -6.43 14.49
C GLN A 207 9.63 -7.32 15.32
N VAL A 208 10.74 -6.79 15.85
CA VAL A 208 11.61 -7.53 16.77
C VAL A 208 10.82 -7.97 18.01
N GLU A 209 10.08 -7.04 18.63
CA GLU A 209 9.24 -7.36 19.79
C GLU A 209 8.16 -8.39 19.45
N ALA A 210 7.48 -8.23 18.31
CA ALA A 210 6.44 -9.16 17.87
C ALA A 210 7.00 -10.58 17.63
N VAL A 211 8.16 -10.69 16.97
CA VAL A 211 8.83 -11.97 16.73
C VAL A 211 9.26 -12.61 18.04
N GLN A 212 9.87 -11.86 18.97
CA GLN A 212 10.25 -12.38 20.29
C GLN A 212 9.04 -12.90 21.07
N ALA A 213 7.94 -12.14 21.09
CA ALA A 213 6.72 -12.53 21.78
C ALA A 213 6.05 -13.77 21.16
N GLN A 214 6.08 -13.89 19.84
CA GLN A 214 5.47 -15.01 19.13
C GLN A 214 6.31 -16.30 19.23
N VAL A 215 7.64 -16.19 19.14
CA VAL A 215 8.55 -17.35 19.11
C VAL A 215 8.89 -17.85 20.51
N GLY A 216 9.05 -16.94 21.50
CA GLY A 216 9.52 -17.32 22.83
C GLY A 216 10.87 -18.03 22.75
N ASP A 217 10.94 -19.24 23.30
CA ASP A 217 12.16 -20.08 23.33
C ASP A 217 12.23 -21.11 22.20
N GLU A 218 11.29 -21.10 21.25
CA GLU A 218 11.26 -22.05 20.14
C GLU A 218 12.35 -21.77 19.09
N ARG A 219 12.65 -22.78 18.27
CA ARG A 219 13.56 -22.63 17.12
C ARG A 219 12.78 -22.27 15.86
N VAL A 220 13.42 -21.49 15.00
CA VAL A 220 12.85 -21.03 13.73
C VAL A 220 13.76 -21.43 12.59
N ILE A 221 13.16 -21.91 11.51
CA ILE A 221 13.86 -22.18 10.25
C ILE A 221 13.49 -21.12 9.20
N CYS A 222 14.46 -20.69 8.39
CA CYS A 222 14.22 -19.77 7.29
C CYS A 222 14.85 -20.28 6.00
N GLY A 223 14.05 -20.39 4.94
CA GLY A 223 14.55 -20.63 3.59
C GLY A 223 15.10 -19.34 2.98
N LEU A 224 16.42 -19.27 2.84
CA LEU A 224 17.08 -18.18 2.12
C LEU A 224 17.13 -18.51 0.63
N SER A 225 16.64 -17.60 -0.21
CA SER A 225 16.71 -17.72 -1.67
C SER A 225 17.82 -16.87 -2.29
N GLY A 226 18.39 -15.92 -1.55
CA GLY A 226 19.24 -14.85 -2.07
C GLY A 226 18.46 -13.59 -2.50
N GLY A 227 17.13 -13.68 -2.56
CA GLY A 227 16.26 -12.52 -2.78
C GLY A 227 16.16 -11.61 -1.56
N VAL A 228 15.90 -10.32 -1.82
CA VAL A 228 15.81 -9.26 -0.79
C VAL A 228 14.83 -9.62 0.33
N ASP A 229 13.65 -10.14 -0.01
CA ASP A 229 12.60 -10.44 0.99
C ASP A 229 13.08 -11.48 2.01
N SER A 230 13.60 -12.62 1.54
CA SER A 230 14.12 -13.67 2.42
C SER A 230 15.31 -13.20 3.24
N ALA A 231 16.15 -12.34 2.65
CA ALA A 231 17.32 -11.79 3.31
C ALA A 231 16.94 -10.81 4.44
N VAL A 232 15.98 -9.92 4.20
CA VAL A 232 15.46 -8.98 5.21
C VAL A 232 14.70 -9.73 6.30
N ALA A 233 13.89 -10.73 5.94
CA ALA A 233 13.20 -11.57 6.91
C ALA A 233 14.19 -12.30 7.83
N ALA A 234 15.22 -12.94 7.27
CA ALA A 234 16.27 -13.59 8.06
C ALA A 234 17.01 -12.61 8.96
N ALA A 235 17.41 -11.44 8.44
CA ALA A 235 18.07 -10.39 9.22
C ALA A 235 17.21 -9.89 10.39
N LEU A 236 15.92 -9.67 10.15
CA LEU A 236 14.98 -9.18 11.15
C LEU A 236 14.71 -10.22 12.24
N VAL A 237 14.46 -11.47 11.85
CA VAL A 237 14.24 -12.58 12.80
C VAL A 237 15.51 -12.86 13.59
N HIS A 238 16.69 -12.90 12.97
CA HIS A 238 17.94 -13.06 13.69
C HIS A 238 18.20 -11.92 14.68
N LYS A 239 17.87 -10.67 14.32
CA LYS A 239 17.95 -9.56 15.27
C LYS A 239 17.04 -9.76 16.48
N ALA A 240 15.90 -10.44 16.29
CA ALA A 240 14.94 -10.72 17.34
C ALA A 240 15.34 -11.88 18.25
N ILE A 241 15.75 -13.02 17.68
CA ILE A 241 15.90 -14.29 18.41
C ILE A 241 17.30 -14.93 18.27
N GLY A 242 18.24 -14.23 17.63
CA GLY A 242 19.65 -14.63 17.53
C GLY A 242 19.83 -16.05 16.99
N SER A 243 20.45 -16.91 17.81
CA SER A 243 20.78 -18.30 17.48
C SER A 243 19.61 -19.27 17.48
N GLN A 244 18.39 -18.82 17.81
CA GLN A 244 17.18 -19.64 17.61
C GLN A 244 16.82 -19.77 16.12
N LEU A 245 17.36 -18.90 15.27
CA LEU A 245 17.17 -18.95 13.82
C LEU A 245 18.26 -19.79 13.14
N THR A 246 17.83 -20.81 12.40
CA THR A 246 18.68 -21.53 11.44
C THR A 246 18.20 -21.26 10.01
N CYS A 247 19.08 -20.72 9.19
CA CYS A 247 18.79 -20.46 7.77
C CYS A 247 19.24 -21.64 6.90
N VAL A 248 18.44 -21.98 5.89
CA VAL A 248 18.78 -22.99 4.87
C VAL A 248 18.84 -22.30 3.52
N TYR A 249 19.99 -22.38 2.86
CA TYR A 249 20.21 -21.90 1.49
C TYR A 249 20.45 -23.10 0.57
N VAL A 250 19.55 -23.31 -0.39
CA VAL A 250 19.66 -24.37 -1.40
C VAL A 250 20.23 -23.78 -2.68
N ASP A 251 21.52 -24.06 -2.92
CA ASP A 251 22.18 -23.72 -4.17
C ASP A 251 21.76 -24.71 -5.26
N THR A 252 20.84 -24.25 -6.10
CA THR A 252 20.26 -25.01 -7.22
C THR A 252 21.20 -25.14 -8.42
N GLY A 253 22.30 -24.40 -8.46
CA GLY A 253 23.14 -24.25 -9.65
C GLY A 253 22.53 -23.40 -10.78
N LEU A 254 21.33 -22.86 -10.59
CA LEU A 254 20.62 -21.99 -11.54
C LEU A 254 20.71 -20.50 -11.17
N MET A 255 21.66 -20.16 -10.28
CA MET A 255 21.87 -18.82 -9.75
C MET A 255 22.70 -17.97 -10.72
N ARG A 256 22.78 -16.66 -10.49
CA ARG A 256 23.70 -15.80 -11.24
C ARG A 256 25.15 -16.08 -10.86
N GLU A 257 26.07 -15.66 -11.72
CA GLU A 257 27.51 -15.79 -11.49
C GLU A 257 27.91 -15.15 -10.14
N GLY A 258 28.53 -15.94 -9.26
CA GLY A 258 29.01 -15.51 -7.95
C GLY A 258 27.93 -15.26 -6.88
N GLU A 259 26.65 -15.44 -7.18
CA GLU A 259 25.55 -15.12 -6.25
C GLU A 259 25.58 -16.00 -5.00
N SER A 260 25.76 -17.31 -5.14
CA SER A 260 25.82 -18.24 -4.00
C SER A 260 26.96 -17.92 -3.04
N ASP A 261 28.14 -17.56 -3.57
CA ASP A 261 29.30 -17.22 -2.74
C ASP A 261 29.04 -15.92 -1.96
N GLN A 262 28.46 -14.91 -2.60
CA GLN A 262 28.08 -13.65 -1.96
C GLN A 262 27.04 -13.84 -0.84
N VAL A 263 26.03 -14.68 -1.07
CA VAL A 263 25.01 -15.02 -0.05
C VAL A 263 25.68 -15.69 1.15
N VAL A 264 26.48 -16.73 0.92
CA VAL A 264 27.13 -17.48 2.00
C VAL A 264 28.09 -16.58 2.80
N GLU A 265 28.86 -15.73 2.12
CA GLU A 265 29.75 -14.77 2.77
C GLU A 265 28.98 -13.77 3.64
N THR A 266 27.92 -13.16 3.10
CA THR A 266 27.10 -12.16 3.81
C THR A 266 26.50 -12.73 5.09
N PHE A 267 25.85 -13.90 5.00
CA PHE A 267 25.10 -14.44 6.12
C PHE A 267 25.98 -15.11 7.17
N ARG A 268 27.05 -15.81 6.78
CA ARG A 268 27.96 -16.45 7.74
C ARG A 268 28.98 -15.48 8.33
N ARG A 269 29.67 -14.68 7.50
CA ARG A 269 30.80 -13.86 7.98
C ARG A 269 30.36 -12.52 8.54
N HIS A 270 29.40 -11.85 7.89
CA HIS A 270 29.03 -10.49 8.27
C HIS A 270 27.88 -10.45 9.28
N GLN A 271 26.97 -11.44 9.25
CA GLN A 271 25.81 -11.46 10.13
C GLN A 271 25.86 -12.52 11.23
N GLY A 272 26.84 -13.44 11.21
CA GLY A 272 27.03 -14.45 12.25
C GLY A 272 25.87 -15.45 12.37
N MET A 273 25.06 -15.59 11.33
CA MET A 273 23.89 -16.48 11.34
C MET A 273 24.29 -17.93 11.12
N GLU A 274 23.54 -18.84 11.76
CA GLU A 274 23.62 -20.25 11.43
C GLU A 274 23.02 -20.49 10.04
N LEU A 275 23.87 -20.89 9.09
CA LEU A 275 23.49 -21.11 7.69
C LEU A 275 23.87 -22.52 7.24
N ILE A 276 22.88 -23.30 6.87
CA ILE A 276 23.04 -24.59 6.18
C ILE A 276 23.07 -24.32 4.68
N HIS A 277 24.23 -24.53 4.07
CA HIS A 277 24.40 -24.38 2.62
C HIS A 277 24.30 -25.75 1.94
N VAL A 278 23.18 -25.99 1.27
CA VAL A 278 22.92 -27.21 0.50
C VAL A 278 23.39 -27.00 -0.93
N ARG A 279 24.47 -27.68 -1.33
CA ARG A 279 24.93 -27.69 -2.73
C ARG A 279 24.18 -28.77 -3.51
N ALA A 280 23.27 -28.36 -4.38
CA ALA A 280 22.34 -29.26 -5.08
C ALA A 280 22.40 -29.19 -6.62
N ALA A 281 23.31 -28.40 -7.19
CA ALA A 281 23.43 -28.16 -8.63
C ALA A 281 23.32 -29.43 -9.50
N GLU A 282 24.12 -30.47 -9.22
CA GLU A 282 24.08 -31.74 -9.96
C GLU A 282 22.68 -32.37 -9.97
N ARG A 283 22.01 -32.39 -8.81
CA ARG A 283 20.69 -33.00 -8.63
C ARG A 283 19.58 -32.22 -9.36
N PHE A 284 19.72 -30.90 -9.47
CA PHE A 284 18.84 -30.08 -10.30
C PHE A 284 19.10 -30.30 -11.79
N PHE A 285 20.36 -30.36 -12.22
CA PHE A 285 20.71 -30.58 -13.62
C PHE A 285 20.28 -31.97 -14.12
N GLU A 286 20.47 -33.01 -13.31
CA GLU A 286 19.96 -34.36 -13.59
C GLU A 286 18.44 -34.36 -13.77
N ARG A 287 17.71 -33.69 -12.87
CA ARG A 287 16.24 -33.61 -12.92
C ARG A 287 15.73 -32.85 -14.15
N LEU A 288 16.52 -31.91 -14.66
CA LEU A 288 16.21 -31.07 -15.82
C LEU A 288 16.70 -31.65 -17.16
N ALA A 289 17.46 -32.75 -17.14
CA ALA A 289 18.00 -33.36 -18.34
C ALA A 289 16.87 -33.76 -19.31
N GLY A 290 16.91 -33.21 -20.53
CA GLY A 290 15.91 -33.48 -21.57
C GLY A 290 14.56 -32.77 -21.40
N VAL A 291 14.35 -32.01 -20.32
CA VAL A 291 13.10 -31.27 -20.09
C VAL A 291 13.13 -29.95 -20.86
N VAL A 292 12.29 -29.84 -21.89
CA VAL A 292 12.20 -28.66 -22.75
C VAL A 292 11.00 -27.78 -22.45
N ASP A 293 9.89 -28.37 -21.98
CA ASP A 293 8.67 -27.64 -21.68
C ASP A 293 8.87 -26.73 -20.44
N PRO A 294 8.57 -25.42 -20.54
CA PRO A 294 8.82 -24.48 -19.45
C PRO A 294 7.95 -24.73 -18.20
N GLU A 295 6.74 -25.26 -18.33
CA GLU A 295 5.91 -25.60 -17.18
C GLU A 295 6.44 -26.84 -16.46
N GLU A 296 6.86 -27.85 -17.22
CA GLU A 296 7.52 -29.04 -16.67
C GLU A 296 8.83 -28.68 -15.98
N LYS A 297 9.63 -27.77 -16.55
CA LYS A 297 10.84 -27.24 -15.88
C LYS A 297 10.49 -26.59 -14.55
N ARG A 298 9.45 -25.75 -14.49
CA ARG A 298 9.01 -25.10 -13.23
C ARG A 298 8.59 -26.12 -12.18
N LYS A 299 7.78 -27.11 -12.57
CA LYS A 299 7.35 -28.20 -11.67
C LYS A 299 8.54 -29.00 -11.15
N ALA A 300 9.47 -29.36 -12.03
CA ALA A 300 10.66 -30.12 -11.70
C ALA A 300 11.60 -29.36 -10.73
N ILE A 301 11.84 -28.07 -10.96
CA ILE A 301 12.64 -27.20 -10.07
C ILE A 301 11.95 -27.05 -8.71
N GLY A 302 10.65 -26.73 -8.70
CA GLY A 302 9.90 -26.53 -7.47
C GLY A 302 9.84 -27.79 -6.60
N GLU A 303 9.53 -28.94 -7.21
CA GLU A 303 9.55 -30.24 -6.54
C GLU A 303 10.93 -30.54 -5.93
N ARG A 304 12.00 -30.38 -6.73
CA ARG A 304 13.36 -30.67 -6.24
C ARG A 304 13.74 -29.75 -5.09
N PHE A 305 13.44 -28.45 -5.17
CA PHE A 305 13.71 -27.49 -4.12
C PHE A 305 13.05 -27.87 -2.80
N ILE A 306 11.77 -28.25 -2.83
CA ILE A 306 11.04 -28.70 -1.64
C ILE A 306 11.74 -29.91 -1.01
N ARG A 307 12.15 -30.90 -1.81
CA ARG A 307 12.83 -32.10 -1.30
C ARG A 307 14.20 -31.81 -0.68
N GLU A 308 15.00 -30.93 -1.30
CA GLU A 308 16.28 -30.51 -0.73
C GLU A 308 16.09 -29.77 0.60
N PHE A 309 15.09 -28.89 0.66
CA PHE A 309 14.78 -28.14 1.87
C PHE A 309 14.27 -29.05 3.00
N GLU A 310 13.35 -29.98 2.70
CA GLU A 310 12.87 -30.98 3.66
C GLU A 310 14.01 -31.81 4.25
N VAL A 311 14.94 -32.28 3.41
CA VAL A 311 16.10 -33.06 3.87
C VAL A 311 17.03 -32.21 4.74
N ALA A 312 17.25 -30.94 4.39
CA ALA A 312 18.10 -30.05 5.17
C ALA A 312 17.47 -29.59 6.49
N ALA A 313 16.14 -29.54 6.54
CA ALA A 313 15.38 -29.17 7.73
C ALA A 313 15.15 -30.36 8.69
N GLN A 314 15.42 -31.60 8.26
CA GLN A 314 15.29 -32.78 9.12
C GLN A 314 16.27 -32.70 10.30
N GLY A 315 15.70 -32.59 11.51
CA GLY A 315 16.46 -32.62 12.77
C GLY A 315 16.89 -31.25 13.31
N LEU A 316 16.36 -30.15 12.77
CA LEU A 316 16.54 -28.79 13.30
C LEU A 316 15.59 -28.46 14.45
#